data_AF-A0A7X0TUA0-F1
#
_entry.id   AF-A0A7X0TUA0-F1
#
_cell.length_a   1.000
_cell.length_b   1.000
_cell.length_c   1.000
_cell.angle_alpha   90.00
_cell.angle_beta   90.00
_cell.angle_gamma   90.00
#
_symmetry.space_group_name_H-M   'P 1'
#
loop_
_entity.id
_entity.type
_entity.pdbx_description
1 polymer ?
#
loop_
_entity_poly.entity_id
_entity_poly.type
_entity_poly.pdbx_seq_one_letter_code
_entity_poly.pdbx_strand_id
1 'polypeptide(L)'
;MNIKTLCGVAIFSAISGCANQSNPCEDIRMANEQLKQCEILQKQITQAAGKPILRTELERRYQESCIDIRYYRDEHQDAICGNKEEMKKIEKSISDKN
;
A
#
# COMPACT_ATOMS: atom_id res chain seq x y z
N MET A 1 -20.71 -44.68 3.45
CA MET A 1 -20.32 -43.25 3.37
C MET A 1 -19.78 -42.98 2.00
N ASN A 2 -20.49 -42.15 1.21
CA ASN A 2 -20.24 -42.00 -0.21
C ASN A 2 -19.02 -41.10 -0.47
N ILE A 3 -18.11 -41.54 -1.35
CA ILE A 3 -16.94 -40.77 -1.82
C ILE A 3 -17.31 -39.34 -2.26
N LYS A 4 -18.52 -39.14 -2.76
CA LYS A 4 -19.05 -37.83 -3.19
C LYS A 4 -19.11 -36.80 -2.07
N THR A 5 -19.35 -37.20 -0.81
CA THR A 5 -19.39 -36.27 0.33
C THR A 5 -18.02 -35.97 0.94
N LEU A 6 -16.97 -36.73 0.57
CA LEU A 6 -15.60 -36.44 1.01
C LEU A 6 -14.96 -35.30 0.20
N CYS A 7 -15.33 -35.15 -1.08
CA CYS A 7 -14.76 -34.11 -1.94
C CYS A 7 -15.28 -32.69 -1.65
N GLY A 8 -16.45 -32.55 -1.02
CA GLY A 8 -17.02 -31.22 -0.73
C GLY A 8 -16.30 -30.46 0.39
N VAL A 9 -15.72 -31.18 1.36
CA VAL A 9 -15.06 -30.58 2.53
C VAL A 9 -13.65 -30.09 2.21
N ALA A 10 -13.01 -30.64 1.17
CA ALA A 10 -11.67 -30.25 0.75
C ALA A 10 -11.61 -28.87 0.06
N ILE A 11 -12.75 -28.34 -0.42
CA ILE A 11 -12.78 -27.08 -1.18
C ILE A 11 -12.82 -25.87 -0.24
N PHE A 12 -13.34 -26.01 0.99
CA PHE A 12 -13.44 -24.90 1.95
C PHE A 12 -12.12 -24.56 2.68
N SER A 13 -11.14 -25.47 2.65
CA SER A 13 -9.85 -25.28 3.35
C SER A 13 -8.76 -24.67 2.47
N ALA A 14 -9.02 -24.46 1.17
CA ALA A 14 -8.05 -23.91 0.22
C ALA A 14 -8.06 -22.38 0.11
N ILE A 15 -8.92 -21.69 0.88
CA ILE A 15 -8.93 -20.21 0.96
C ILE A 15 -8.14 -19.76 2.20
N SER A 16 -6.95 -20.32 2.39
CA SER A 16 -5.92 -19.70 3.22
C SER A 16 -5.40 -18.48 2.46
N GLY A 17 -6.00 -17.32 2.76
CA GLY A 17 -5.46 -16.02 2.38
C GLY A 17 -4.09 -15.80 3.04
N CYS A 18 -3.03 -16.30 2.40
CA CYS A 18 -1.65 -16.06 2.81
C CYS A 18 -1.13 -14.75 2.22
N ALA A 19 -1.69 -13.61 2.65
CA ALA A 19 -0.99 -12.35 2.56
C ALA A 19 -0.05 -12.23 3.79
N ASN A 20 0.88 -13.17 3.96
CA ASN A 20 1.95 -13.02 4.94
C ASN A 20 3.04 -12.12 4.32
N GLN A 21 2.77 -10.82 4.29
CA GLN A 21 3.74 -9.81 3.86
C GLN A 21 4.86 -9.74 4.90
N SER A 22 6.01 -10.33 4.58
CA SER A 22 7.22 -10.36 5.43
C SER A 22 7.88 -8.98 5.58
N ASN A 23 7.37 -7.95 4.90
CA ASN A 23 7.77 -6.56 5.10
C ASN A 23 6.49 -5.73 5.29
N PRO A 24 6.14 -5.32 6.52
CA PRO A 24 4.98 -4.44 6.76
C PRO A 24 5.22 -3.00 6.24
N CYS A 25 6.43 -2.72 5.76
CA CYS A 25 6.80 -1.46 5.16
C CYS A 25 6.61 -1.53 3.65
N GLU A 26 5.81 -0.60 3.13
CA GLU A 26 5.55 -0.44 1.71
C GLU A 26 6.86 -0.38 0.92
N ASP A 27 6.91 -1.08 -0.23
CA ASP A 27 8.07 -1.03 -1.11
C ASP A 27 8.29 0.43 -1.55
N ILE A 28 9.49 0.96 -1.30
CA ILE A 28 9.89 2.33 -1.66
C ILE A 28 9.57 2.62 -3.13
N ARG A 29 9.61 1.60 -3.99
CA ARG A 29 9.23 1.73 -5.41
C ARG A 29 7.74 2.11 -5.58
N MET A 30 6.84 1.52 -4.80
CA MET A 30 5.39 1.76 -4.84
C MET A 30 5.06 3.18 -4.34
N ALA A 31 5.70 3.61 -3.24
CA ALA A 31 5.54 4.97 -2.73
C ALA A 31 6.01 6.03 -3.74
N ASN A 32 7.14 5.79 -4.42
CA ASN A 32 7.64 6.68 -5.48
C ASN A 32 6.73 6.70 -6.71
N GLU A 33 6.11 5.57 -7.04
CA GLU A 33 5.16 5.48 -8.15
C GLU A 33 3.91 6.32 -7.87
N GLN A 34 3.38 6.26 -6.64
CA GLN A 34 2.26 7.09 -6.21
C GLN A 34 2.60 8.59 -6.21
N LEU A 35 3.80 8.98 -5.79
CA LEU A 35 4.25 10.38 -5.87
C LEU A 35 4.29 10.89 -7.32
N LYS A 36 4.80 10.07 -8.26
CA LYS A 36 4.79 10.41 -9.69
C LYS A 36 3.37 10.61 -10.22
N GLN A 37 2.41 9.78 -9.80
CA GLN A 37 1.01 9.97 -10.18
C GLN A 37 0.44 11.30 -9.67
N CYS A 38 0.77 11.69 -8.44
CA CYS A 38 0.36 12.97 -7.89
C CYS A 38 0.95 14.17 -8.66
N GLU A 39 2.22 14.10 -9.06
CA GLU A 39 2.84 15.14 -9.90
C GLU A 39 2.16 15.26 -11.28
N ILE A 40 1.79 14.13 -11.89
CA ILE A 40 1.08 14.11 -13.18
C ILE A 40 -0.30 14.75 -13.03
N LEU A 41 -1.07 14.37 -12.00
CA LEU A 41 -2.38 14.96 -11.70
C LEU A 41 -2.28 16.48 -11.50
N GLN A 42 -1.27 16.95 -10.78
CA GLN A 42 -1.08 18.37 -10.52
C GLN A 42 -0.77 19.15 -11.81
N LYS A 43 0.01 18.57 -12.74
CA LYS A 43 0.22 19.13 -14.08
C LYS A 43 -1.08 19.16 -14.90
N GLN A 44 -1.94 18.14 -14.77
CA GLN A 44 -3.22 18.12 -15.47
C GLN A 44 -4.18 19.20 -14.95
N ILE A 45 -4.20 19.44 -13.64
CA ILE A 45 -5.01 20.51 -13.02
C ILE A 45 -4.58 21.89 -13.54
N THR A 46 -3.27 22.15 -13.66
CA THR A 46 -2.78 23.44 -14.18
C THR A 46 -3.09 23.60 -15.67
N GLN A 47 -3.03 22.52 -16.44
CA GLN A 47 -3.39 22.51 -17.87
C GLN A 47 -4.90 22.59 -18.14
N ALA A 48 -5.75 22.24 -17.17
CA ALA A 48 -7.21 22.33 -17.28
C ALA A 48 -7.77 23.76 -17.12
N ALA A 49 -6.93 24.78 -17.24
CA ALA A 49 -7.35 26.18 -17.23
C ALA A 49 -8.46 26.45 -18.26
N GLY A 50 -9.50 27.16 -17.86
CA GLY A 50 -10.66 27.45 -18.72
C GLY A 50 -11.63 26.29 -18.91
N LYS A 51 -11.44 25.13 -18.26
CA LYS A 51 -12.39 24.00 -18.25
C LYS A 51 -12.83 23.70 -16.81
N PRO A 52 -13.79 24.46 -16.24
CA PRO A 52 -14.12 24.38 -14.81
C PRO A 52 -14.51 22.97 -14.36
N ILE A 53 -15.39 22.28 -15.08
CA ILE A 53 -15.85 20.93 -14.71
C ILE A 53 -14.70 19.93 -14.69
N LEU A 54 -13.84 19.96 -15.71
CA LEU A 54 -12.68 19.07 -15.80
C LEU A 54 -11.69 19.36 -14.66
N ARG A 55 -11.45 20.64 -14.40
CA ARG A 55 -10.56 21.07 -13.34
C ARG A 55 -11.06 20.61 -11.97
N THR A 56 -12.34 20.81 -11.67
CA THR A 56 -12.96 20.39 -10.40
C THR A 56 -12.86 18.88 -10.21
N GLU A 57 -13.08 18.09 -11.26
CA GLU A 57 -12.95 16.63 -11.16
C GLU A 57 -11.49 16.18 -10.95
N LEU A 58 -10.53 16.83 -11.61
CA LEU A 58 -9.10 16.57 -11.39
C LEU A 58 -8.65 16.97 -9.97
N GLU A 59 -9.14 18.10 -9.46
CA GLU A 59 -8.89 18.56 -8.09
C GLU A 59 -9.48 17.58 -7.06
N ARG A 60 -10.70 17.09 -7.28
CA ARG A 60 -11.33 16.05 -6.45
C ARG A 60 -10.47 14.78 -6.42
N ARG A 61 -10.03 14.29 -7.58
CA ARG A 61 -9.17 13.10 -7.68
C ARG A 61 -7.83 13.28 -6.99
N TYR A 62 -7.23 14.46 -7.10
CA TYR A 62 -5.98 14.79 -6.40
C TYR A 62 -6.18 14.79 -4.90
N GLN A 63 -7.26 15.37 -4.39
CA GLN A 63 -7.59 15.37 -2.97
C GLN A 63 -7.70 13.94 -2.44
N GLU A 64 -8.53 13.11 -3.08
CA GLU A 64 -8.73 11.72 -2.66
C GLU A 64 -7.44 10.89 -2.74
N SER A 65 -6.68 11.00 -3.84
CA SER A 65 -5.57 10.09 -4.12
C SER A 65 -4.24 10.51 -3.48
N CYS A 66 -4.05 11.81 -3.24
CA CYS A 66 -2.74 12.38 -2.88
C CYS A 66 -2.71 13.07 -1.52
N ILE A 67 -3.85 13.51 -1.01
CA ILE A 67 -3.97 14.21 0.27
C ILE A 67 -4.64 13.30 1.31
N ASP A 68 -5.86 12.85 1.03
CA ASP A 68 -6.67 12.11 1.99
C ASP A 68 -6.09 10.71 2.27
N ILE A 69 -5.58 10.00 1.26
CA ILE A 69 -4.86 8.73 1.46
C ILE A 69 -3.60 8.90 2.32
N ARG A 70 -2.88 10.03 2.16
CA ARG A 70 -1.65 10.27 2.91
C ARG A 70 -1.92 10.51 4.39
N TYR A 71 -3.01 11.21 4.72
CA TYR A 71 -3.42 11.46 6.10
C TYR A 71 -3.53 10.15 6.91
N TYR A 72 -4.21 9.14 6.36
CA TYR A 72 -4.37 7.84 7.04
C TYR A 72 -3.14 6.96 6.99
N ARG A 73 -2.25 7.13 6.01
CA ARG A 73 -1.04 6.32 5.89
C ARG A 73 0.08 6.84 6.77
N ASP A 74 0.35 8.13 6.76
CA ASP A 74 1.51 8.72 7.44
C ASP A 74 1.29 8.71 8.98
N GLU A 75 0.05 8.93 9.44
CA GLU A 75 -0.32 8.85 10.87
C GLU A 75 -0.24 7.41 11.44
N HIS A 76 -0.25 6.39 10.59
CA HIS A 76 -0.21 4.97 10.99
C HIS A 76 1.06 4.22 10.57
N GLN A 77 1.86 4.73 9.62
CA GLN A 77 3.10 4.08 9.19
C GLN A 77 4.32 4.42 10.02
N ASP A 78 4.40 5.61 10.62
CA ASP A 78 5.51 5.95 11.53
C ASP A 78 5.60 4.97 12.69
N ALA A 79 4.45 4.47 13.17
CA ALA A 79 4.35 3.45 14.21
C ALA A 79 4.81 2.04 13.78
N ILE A 80 4.87 1.75 12.48
CA ILE A 80 5.16 0.40 11.94
C ILE A 80 6.56 0.33 11.31
N CYS A 81 7.04 1.43 10.71
CA CYS A 81 8.26 1.44 9.90
C CYS A 81 9.32 2.46 10.32
N GLY A 82 9.03 3.34 11.28
CA GLY A 82 9.93 4.38 11.74
C GLY A 82 11.28 3.87 12.29
N ASN A 83 11.35 2.58 12.68
CA ASN A 83 12.57 1.99 13.25
C ASN A 83 13.25 0.90 12.40
N LYS A 84 12.97 0.87 11.08
CA LYS A 84 13.44 -0.21 10.18
C LYS A 84 14.97 -0.38 10.18
N GLU A 85 15.72 0.71 10.22
CA GLU A 85 17.19 0.65 10.21
C GLU A 85 17.78 0.18 11.54
N GLU A 86 17.14 0.47 12.68
CA GLU A 86 17.57 -0.09 13.97
C GLU A 86 17.22 -1.59 14.07
N MET A 87 16.07 -2.01 13.55
CA MET A 87 15.69 -3.43 13.54
C MET A 87 16.65 -4.28 12.70
N LYS A 88 17.07 -3.79 11.53
CA LYS A 88 18.11 -4.47 10.71
C LYS A 88 19.44 -4.59 11.43
N LYS A 89 19.84 -3.57 12.20
CA LYS A 89 21.07 -3.60 13.01
C LYS A 89 20.96 -4.64 14.13
N ILE A 90 19.80 -4.72 14.79
CA ILE A 90 19.54 -5.71 15.84
C ILE A 90 19.57 -7.13 15.26
N GLU A 91 18.88 -7.37 14.15
CA GLU A 91 18.85 -8.69 13.47
C GLU A 91 20.25 -9.14 13.07
N LYS A 92 21.05 -8.25 12.47
CA LYS A 92 22.45 -8.52 12.13
C LYS A 92 23.28 -8.85 13.37
N SER A 93 23.11 -8.10 14.46
CA SER A 93 23.83 -8.33 15.71
C SER A 93 23.47 -9.64 16.42
N ILE A 94 22.27 -10.18 16.17
CA ILE A 94 21.84 -11.49 16.68
C ILE A 94 22.41 -12.61 15.78
N SER A 95 22.41 -12.42 14.47
CA SER A 95 23.00 -13.36 13.51
C SER A 95 24.52 -13.48 13.65
N ASP A 96 25.23 -12.39 13.97
CA ASP A 96 26.68 -12.37 14.13
C ASP A 96 27.14 -12.99 15.48
N LYS A 97 26.20 -13.29 16.40
CA LYS A 97 26.46 -13.87 17.73
C LYS A 97 26.22 -15.39 17.82
N ASN A 98 25.67 -16.01 16.78
CA ASN A 98 25.50 -17.46 16.64
C ASN A 98 26.56 -18.03 15.70
#